data_AF-A0ABD1WH77-F1
#
_entry.id   AF-A0ABD1WH77-F1
#
_cell.length_a   1.000
_cell.length_b   1.000
_cell.length_c   1.000
_cell.angle_alpha   90.00
_cell.angle_beta   90.00
_cell.angle_gamma   90.00
#
_symmetry.space_group_name_H-M   'P 1'
#
loop_
_entity.id
_entity.type
_entity.pdbx_description
1 polymer ?
#
loop_
_entity_poly.entity_id
_entity_poly.type
_entity_poly.pdbx_seq_one_letter_code
_entity_poly.pdbx_strand_id
1 'polypeptide(L)'
;MTAKKAWEGFSKGLIEEVQRWGSMKQIGISLRYMTEFRSVRDWYLDSFSDLRSFPDIKDKSDELEFTQMIKMIKVRHHNVVPTMALGVQQLKKDLDTKIDYNEDLDEIQQFLDRFYMSRIGIRMLIG
;
A
#
# COMPACT_ATOMS: atom_id res chain seq x y z
N MET A 1 27.66 10.45 18.51
CA MET A 1 28.04 9.32 17.63
C MET A 1 26.94 8.25 17.50
N THR A 2 26.09 8.06 18.52
CA THR A 2 25.08 6.98 18.57
C THR A 2 23.88 7.22 17.63
N ALA A 3 23.36 8.44 17.54
CA ALA A 3 22.17 8.76 16.73
C ALA A 3 22.43 8.66 15.21
N LYS A 4 23.60 9.07 14.73
CA LYS A 4 23.98 8.99 13.31
C LYS A 4 24.09 7.53 12.84
N LYS A 5 24.64 6.67 13.69
CA LYS A 5 24.79 5.23 13.44
C LYS A 5 23.44 4.50 13.42
N ALA A 6 22.50 4.93 14.26
CA ALA A 6 21.13 4.42 14.26
C ALA A 6 20.35 4.82 13.01
N TRP A 7 20.49 6.08 12.55
CA TRP A 7 19.86 6.58 11.33
C TRP A 7 20.39 5.87 10.06
N GLU A 8 21.70 5.66 9.98
CA GLU A 8 22.34 4.92 8.87
C GLU A 8 21.92 3.45 8.86
N GLY A 9 21.75 2.81 10.03
CA GLY A 9 21.25 1.44 10.14
C GLY A 9 19.78 1.30 9.70
N PHE A 10 18.93 2.25 10.11
CA PHE A 10 17.53 2.28 9.68
C PHE A 10 17.39 2.51 8.17
N SER A 11 18.15 3.47 7.62
CA SER A 11 18.21 3.75 6.18
C SER A 11 18.65 2.54 5.37
N LYS A 12 19.72 1.84 5.78
CA LYS A 12 20.16 0.61 5.12
C LYS A 12 19.13 -0.50 5.18
N GLY A 13 18.51 -0.72 6.33
CA GLY A 13 17.44 -1.71 6.47
C GLY A 13 16.25 -1.42 5.55
N LEU A 14 15.86 -0.15 5.44
CA LEU A 14 14.82 0.30 4.52
C LEU A 14 15.21 0.10 3.05
N ILE A 15 16.45 0.41 2.67
CA ILE A 15 16.94 0.25 1.29
C ILE A 15 17.02 -1.24 0.91
N GLU A 16 17.50 -2.09 1.82
CA GLU A 16 17.53 -3.54 1.64
C GLU A 16 16.12 -4.12 1.54
N GLU A 17 15.16 -3.64 2.32
CA GLU A 17 13.77 -3.99 2.14
C GLU A 17 13.25 -3.51 0.78
N VAL A 18 13.44 -2.25 0.41
CA VAL A 18 12.98 -1.74 -0.90
C VAL A 18 13.57 -2.54 -2.07
N GLN A 19 14.86 -2.89 -2.03
CA GLN A 19 15.50 -3.74 -3.05
C GLN A 19 14.99 -5.19 -3.03
N ARG A 20 14.84 -5.79 -1.84
CA ARG A 20 14.25 -7.14 -1.68
C ARG A 20 12.87 -7.19 -2.31
N TRP A 21 12.07 -6.15 -2.09
CA TRP A 21 10.70 -6.08 -2.58
C TRP A 21 10.64 -5.81 -4.08
N GLY A 22 11.57 -5.02 -4.63
CA GLY A 22 11.73 -4.86 -6.08
C GLY A 22 12.16 -6.14 -6.81
N SER A 23 12.75 -7.10 -6.09
CA SER A 23 13.22 -8.38 -6.63
C SER A 23 12.20 -9.52 -6.53
N MET A 24 11.05 -9.30 -5.87
CA MET A 24 10.00 -10.32 -5.77
C MET A 24 9.21 -10.41 -7.08
N LYS A 25 8.89 -11.65 -7.51
CA LYS A 25 8.04 -11.90 -8.68
C LYS A 25 6.74 -11.09 -8.59
N GLN A 26 6.33 -10.54 -9.73
CA GLN A 26 5.01 -9.94 -9.89
C GLN A 26 3.95 -11.02 -9.62
N ILE A 27 3.13 -10.79 -8.59
CA ILE A 27 2.29 -11.81 -7.96
C ILE A 27 1.19 -12.28 -8.92
N GLY A 28 1.03 -13.60 -9.01
CA GLY A 28 0.27 -14.30 -10.02
C GLY A 28 -1.24 -14.28 -9.76
N ILE A 29 -1.99 -13.85 -10.78
CA ILE A 29 -3.31 -14.35 -11.18
C ILE A 29 -4.46 -14.23 -10.13
N SER A 30 -4.37 -14.82 -8.94
CA SER A 30 -5.49 -14.97 -7.97
C SER A 30 -6.07 -13.63 -7.47
N LEU A 31 -5.23 -12.66 -7.10
CA LEU A 31 -5.67 -11.33 -6.62
C LEU A 31 -6.28 -10.43 -7.71
N ARG A 32 -6.00 -10.68 -9.00
CA ARG A 32 -6.45 -9.80 -10.11
C ARG A 32 -7.96 -9.91 -10.39
N TYR A 33 -8.59 -11.01 -9.97
CA TYR A 33 -10.01 -11.28 -10.22
C TYR A 33 -10.93 -10.72 -9.14
N MET A 34 -10.39 -10.23 -8.03
CA MET A 34 -11.16 -9.73 -6.90
C MET A 34 -11.63 -8.28 -7.15
N THR A 35 -12.93 -8.06 -7.08
CA THR A 35 -13.56 -6.75 -7.28
C THR A 35 -13.08 -5.71 -6.27
N GLU A 36 -12.91 -6.11 -5.02
CA GLU A 36 -12.49 -5.27 -3.90
C GLU A 36 -11.05 -4.78 -4.08
N PHE A 37 -10.20 -5.64 -4.64
CA PHE A 37 -8.82 -5.29 -4.94
C PHE A 37 -8.72 -4.21 -6.02
N ARG A 38 -9.63 -4.23 -7.00
CA ARG A 38 -9.70 -3.18 -8.03
C ARG A 38 -10.10 -1.84 -7.42
N SER A 39 -11.11 -1.79 -6.57
CA SER A 39 -11.52 -0.56 -5.89
C SER A 39 -10.37 0.05 -5.09
N VAL A 40 -9.66 -0.77 -4.31
CA VAL A 40 -8.50 -0.32 -3.53
C VAL A 40 -7.39 0.18 -4.45
N ARG A 41 -7.06 -0.56 -5.52
CA ARG A 41 -6.07 -0.13 -6.51
C ARG A 41 -6.44 1.23 -7.10
N ASP A 42 -7.69 1.41 -7.50
CA ASP A 42 -8.16 2.62 -8.15
C ASP A 42 -8.06 3.83 -7.19
N TRP A 43 -8.36 3.65 -5.90
CA TRP A 43 -8.11 4.70 -4.89
C TRP A 43 -6.63 5.10 -4.76
N TYR A 44 -5.71 4.14 -4.88
CA TYR A 44 -4.27 4.43 -4.86
C TYR A 44 -3.83 5.14 -6.16
N LEU A 45 -4.40 4.78 -7.31
CA LEU A 45 -4.13 5.47 -8.58
C LEU A 45 -4.65 6.91 -8.56
N ASP A 46 -5.85 7.14 -8.06
CA ASP A 46 -6.41 8.49 -7.89
C ASP A 46 -5.52 9.34 -6.97
N SER A 47 -5.09 8.78 -5.84
CA SER A 47 -4.17 9.47 -4.91
C SER A 47 -2.82 9.76 -5.54
N PHE A 48 -2.29 8.85 -6.34
CA PHE A 48 -1.04 9.08 -7.07
C PHE A 48 -1.21 10.17 -8.14
N SER A 49 -2.36 10.19 -8.83
CA SER A 49 -2.69 11.23 -9.81
C SER A 49 -2.79 12.60 -9.16
N ASP A 50 -3.46 12.70 -8.00
CA ASP A 50 -3.57 13.96 -7.24
C ASP A 50 -2.19 14.49 -6.86
N LEU A 51 -1.32 13.61 -6.30
CA LEU A 51 0.03 13.97 -5.89
C LEU A 51 0.89 14.43 -7.07
N ARG A 52 0.81 13.72 -8.21
CA ARG A 52 1.63 14.02 -9.39
C ARG A 52 1.17 15.27 -10.14
N SER A 53 -0.13 15.59 -10.05
CA SER A 53 -0.71 16.74 -10.74
C SER A 53 -0.66 18.02 -9.90
N PHE A 54 -0.33 17.92 -8.61
CA PHE A 54 -0.19 19.08 -7.74
C PHE A 54 1.03 19.92 -8.18
N PRO A 55 0.88 21.25 -8.36
CA PRO A 55 1.97 22.13 -8.80
C PRO A 55 3.07 22.28 -7.74
N ASP A 56 4.23 22.79 -8.14
CA ASP A 56 5.30 23.10 -7.18
C ASP A 56 4.81 24.08 -6.11
N ILE A 57 5.04 23.74 -4.84
CA ILE A 57 4.69 24.56 -3.68
C ILE A 57 5.65 25.75 -3.59
N LYS A 58 5.16 26.97 -3.74
CA LYS A 58 5.97 28.19 -3.72
C LYS A 58 5.74 29.04 -2.48
N ASP A 59 4.54 28.98 -1.93
CA ASP A 59 4.16 29.79 -0.78
C ASP A 59 3.25 29.04 0.22
N LYS A 60 2.82 29.76 1.26
CA LYS A 60 1.96 29.22 2.32
C LYS A 60 0.54 28.88 1.85
N SER A 61 0.06 29.54 0.80
CA SER A 61 -1.25 29.23 0.20
C SER A 61 -1.17 27.86 -0.47
N ASP A 62 -0.14 27.64 -1.28
CA ASP A 62 0.13 26.35 -1.92
C ASP A 62 0.32 25.23 -0.88
N GLU A 63 1.04 25.51 0.21
CA GLU A 63 1.24 24.57 1.32
C GLU A 63 -0.10 24.17 1.98
N LEU A 64 -1.00 25.13 2.16
CA LEU A 64 -2.33 24.88 2.73
C LEU A 64 -3.18 24.02 1.78
N GLU A 65 -3.16 24.32 0.49
CA GLU A 65 -3.86 23.54 -0.53
C GLU A 65 -3.31 22.11 -0.63
N PHE A 66 -1.99 21.95 -0.60
CA PHE A 66 -1.34 20.64 -0.57
C PHE A 66 -1.77 19.85 0.66
N THR A 67 -1.75 20.49 1.84
CA THR A 67 -2.22 19.89 3.10
C THR A 67 -3.67 19.43 2.99
N GLN A 68 -4.54 20.21 2.36
CA GLN A 68 -5.93 19.84 2.16
C GLN A 68 -6.07 18.64 1.21
N MET A 69 -5.31 18.59 0.13
CA MET A 69 -5.26 17.45 -0.79
C MET A 69 -4.79 16.17 -0.05
N ILE A 70 -3.75 16.26 0.79
CA ILE A 70 -3.28 15.13 1.62
C ILE A 70 -4.37 14.66 2.60
N LYS A 71 -5.13 15.56 3.22
CA LYS A 71 -6.28 15.21 4.06
C LYS A 71 -7.34 14.45 3.26
N MET A 72 -7.61 14.84 2.01
CA MET A 72 -8.55 14.13 1.14
C MET A 72 -8.04 12.73 0.78
N ILE A 73 -6.73 12.56 0.51
CA ILE A 73 -6.11 11.24 0.32
C ILE A 73 -6.30 10.36 1.56
N LYS A 74 -6.06 10.91 2.77
CA LYS A 74 -6.25 10.18 4.03
C LYS A 74 -7.68 9.68 4.19
N VAL A 75 -8.67 10.51 3.85
CA VAL A 75 -10.10 10.13 3.88
C VAL A 75 -10.42 9.07 2.83
N ARG A 76 -9.97 9.23 1.58
CA ARG A 76 -10.17 8.25 0.49
C ARG A 76 -9.70 6.86 0.90
N HIS A 77 -8.61 6.78 1.66
CA HIS A 77 -8.00 5.52 2.07
C HIS A 77 -8.59 4.92 3.35
N HIS A 78 -9.58 5.55 4.00
CA HIS A 78 -10.17 5.12 5.28
C HIS A 78 -10.60 3.64 5.20
N ASN A 79 -11.34 3.29 4.14
CA ASN A 79 -11.97 1.99 3.99
C ASN A 79 -11.09 0.91 3.33
N VAL A 80 -9.81 1.18 3.14
CA VAL A 80 -8.89 0.21 2.52
C VAL A 80 -8.84 -1.12 3.29
N VAL A 81 -8.71 -1.09 4.62
CA VAL A 81 -8.64 -2.32 5.44
C VAL A 81 -9.93 -3.14 5.37
N PRO A 82 -11.13 -2.57 5.65
CA PRO A 82 -12.36 -3.34 5.56
C PRO A 82 -12.63 -3.84 4.13
N THR A 83 -12.31 -3.06 3.10
CA THR A 83 -12.48 -3.48 1.70
C THR A 83 -11.56 -4.64 1.34
N MET A 84 -10.28 -4.58 1.73
CA MET A 84 -9.35 -5.69 1.54
C MET A 84 -9.77 -6.94 2.31
N ALA A 85 -10.29 -6.80 3.53
CA ALA A 85 -10.80 -7.92 4.32
C ALA A 85 -11.98 -8.63 3.63
N LEU A 86 -12.92 -7.86 3.06
CA LEU A 86 -14.02 -8.40 2.26
C LEU A 86 -13.51 -9.16 1.03
N GLY A 87 -12.50 -8.60 0.35
CA GLY A 87 -11.84 -9.29 -0.75
C GLY A 87 -11.28 -10.64 -0.29
N VAL A 88 -10.43 -10.65 0.73
CA VAL A 88 -9.81 -11.89 1.24
C VAL A 88 -10.87 -12.91 1.67
N GLN A 89 -11.97 -12.46 2.27
CA GLN A 89 -13.09 -13.33 2.61
C GLN A 89 -13.73 -13.96 1.36
N GLN A 90 -13.94 -13.20 0.30
CA GLN A 90 -14.48 -13.71 -0.96
C GLN A 90 -13.52 -14.72 -1.60
N LEU A 91 -12.24 -14.39 -1.63
CA LEU A 91 -11.20 -15.27 -2.15
C LEU A 91 -11.13 -16.60 -1.40
N LYS A 92 -11.24 -16.58 -0.06
CA LYS A 92 -11.29 -17.80 0.75
C LYS A 92 -12.49 -18.68 0.39
N LYS A 93 -13.67 -18.10 0.17
CA LYS A 93 -14.87 -18.86 -0.25
C LYS A 93 -14.68 -19.50 -1.62
N ASP A 94 -14.04 -18.79 -2.55
CA ASP A 94 -13.81 -19.27 -3.90
C ASP A 94 -12.71 -20.37 -3.93
N LEU A 95 -11.69 -20.25 -3.08
CA LEU A 95 -10.61 -21.24 -2.91
C LEU A 95 -11.08 -22.52 -2.21
N ASP A 96 -12.03 -22.43 -1.27
CA ASP A 96 -12.60 -23.62 -0.60
C ASP A 96 -13.31 -24.60 -1.57
N THR A 97 -13.49 -24.21 -2.84
CA THR A 97 -14.05 -25.06 -3.89
C THR A 97 -13.02 -25.71 -4.82
N LYS A 98 -11.72 -25.38 -4.71
CA LYS A 98 -10.66 -25.85 -5.63
C LYS A 98 -9.42 -26.29 -4.85
N ILE A 99 -9.18 -27.59 -4.84
CA ILE A 99 -8.10 -28.26 -4.12
C ILE A 99 -6.74 -27.90 -4.76
N ASP A 100 -6.07 -26.87 -4.24
CA ASP A 100 -4.61 -26.80 -3.99
C ASP A 100 -4.32 -25.61 -3.07
N TYR A 101 -4.25 -25.87 -1.76
CA TYR A 101 -4.40 -24.83 -0.72
C TYR A 101 -3.13 -24.06 -0.37
N ASN A 102 -1.94 -24.58 -0.67
CA ASN A 102 -0.74 -24.13 0.06
C ASN A 102 0.01 -22.98 -0.62
N GLU A 103 0.23 -23.02 -1.94
CA GLU A 103 1.03 -21.99 -2.62
C GLU A 103 0.27 -20.65 -2.76
N ASP A 104 -1.02 -20.69 -3.09
CA ASP A 104 -1.85 -19.49 -3.27
C ASP A 104 -2.05 -18.72 -1.96
N LEU A 105 -2.24 -19.42 -0.83
CA LEU A 105 -2.43 -18.78 0.48
C LEU A 105 -1.16 -18.07 0.97
N ASP A 106 0.01 -18.68 0.76
CA ASP A 106 1.29 -18.07 1.11
C ASP A 106 1.56 -16.81 0.27
N GLU A 107 1.22 -16.83 -1.03
CA GLU A 107 1.34 -15.66 -1.90
C GLU A 107 0.44 -14.50 -1.44
N ILE A 108 -0.82 -14.80 -1.10
CA ILE A 108 -1.78 -13.80 -0.60
C ILE A 108 -1.29 -13.22 0.72
N GLN A 109 -0.84 -14.06 1.65
CA GLN A 109 -0.35 -13.61 2.96
C GLN A 109 0.86 -12.68 2.80
N GLN A 110 1.85 -13.09 2.02
CA GLN A 110 3.03 -12.25 1.75
C GLN A 110 2.66 -10.93 1.07
N PHE A 111 1.68 -10.94 0.15
CA PHE A 111 1.17 -9.71 -0.46
C PHE A 111 0.53 -8.78 0.58
N LEU A 112 -0.35 -9.31 1.43
CA LEU A 112 -1.07 -8.52 2.44
C LEU A 112 -0.10 -7.91 3.44
N ASP A 113 0.89 -8.66 3.91
CA ASP A 113 1.93 -8.14 4.79
C ASP A 113 2.65 -6.96 4.14
N ARG A 114 3.03 -7.10 2.87
CA ARG A 114 3.68 -6.02 2.11
C ARG A 114 2.80 -4.80 1.96
N PHE A 115 1.55 -5.03 1.55
CA PHE A 115 0.55 -3.99 1.33
C PHE A 115 0.27 -3.21 2.62
N TYR A 116 0.06 -3.90 3.74
CA TYR A 116 -0.27 -3.26 5.00
C TYR A 116 0.92 -2.54 5.62
N MET A 117 2.15 -3.05 5.49
CA MET A 117 3.35 -2.32 5.93
C MET A 117 3.55 -1.03 5.14
N SER A 118 3.42 -1.08 3.81
CA SER A 118 3.46 0.13 2.97
C SER A 118 2.38 1.15 3.36
N ARG A 119 1.14 0.68 3.58
CA ARG A 119 0.01 1.52 4.01
C ARG A 119 0.23 2.16 5.38
N ILE A 120 0.82 1.43 6.33
CA ILE A 120 1.18 1.97 7.65
C ILE A 120 2.23 3.06 7.49
N GLY A 121 3.26 2.84 6.67
CA GLY A 121 4.28 3.83 6.37
C GLY A 121 3.69 5.11 5.76
N ILE A 122 2.83 4.98 4.75
CA ILE A 122 2.13 6.12 4.14
C ILE A 122 1.30 6.85 5.21
N ARG A 123 0.52 6.13 6.02
CA ARG A 123 -0.27 6.72 7.11
C ARG A 123 0.56 7.39 8.19
N MET A 124 1.78 6.94 8.44
CA MET A 124 2.67 7.60 9.38
C MET A 124 3.14 8.96 8.85
N LEU A 125 3.34 9.07 7.52
CA LEU A 125 3.77 10.31 6.88
C LEU A 125 2.64 11.34 6.72
N ILE A 126 1.43 10.89 6.42
CA ILE A 126 0.26 11.77 6.18
C ILE A 126 -0.70 11.85 7.38
N GLY A 127 -0.36 11.16 8.47
CA GLY A 127 -1.21 10.88 9.63
C GLY A 127 -1.39 12.04 10.58
#